data_AF-A0A316DZ19-F1
#
_entry.id   AF-A0A316DZ19-F1
#
_cell.length_a   1.000
_cell.length_b   1.000
_cell.length_c   1.000
_cell.angle_alpha   90.00
_cell.angle_beta   90.00
_cell.angle_gamma   90.00
#
_symmetry.space_group_name_H-M   'P 1'
#
loop_
_entity.id
_entity.type
_entity.pdbx_description
1 polymer ?
#
loop_
_entity_poly.entity_id
_entity_poly.type
_entity_poly.pdbx_seq_one_letter_code
_entity_poly.pdbx_strand_id
1 'polypeptide(L)'
;MKLPFAFLMVWALCFQCTKVQGQQPSSPLASSFLEYQELKKSTPYRFQWESLGPVLNSARVESVQIDESKPGTIYAAFGSGNLWKTVDNGLKWKAIFEDQPVLGIGDIALAPSNSNIIYLGSGESLRKSRNFTMPGNGIYRSNDGGETWKHCGLDDSWHIGEIAVHPTDPNIAVVAVMGHFWSTNENRGVYRTLDGGETWEHVLYVDKKTGANDVVISHSDPNIMYASMWENNPGVSGSNSAIYVSADGGASWKKSVNGFPQGPKIGRIGLAVSYSNPLKAYALVDNRGEEASAEVYPLCEVCDFVAY
;
A
#
# COMPACT_ATOMS: atom_id res chain seq x y z
N MET A 1 -41.38 -71.45 -33.03
CA MET A 1 -41.84 -71.02 -34.36
C MET A 1 -41.17 -69.67 -34.66
N LYS A 2 -40.44 -69.58 -35.78
CA LYS A 2 -39.50 -68.50 -36.12
C LYS A 2 -40.20 -67.16 -36.41
N LEU A 3 -39.56 -66.04 -36.09
CA LEU A 3 -39.71 -64.79 -36.84
C LEU A 3 -38.31 -64.14 -37.01
N PRO A 4 -37.88 -63.77 -38.23
CA PRO A 4 -36.58 -63.17 -38.48
C PRO A 4 -36.60 -61.64 -38.55
N PHE A 5 -35.47 -61.08 -38.13
CA PHE A 5 -34.95 -59.75 -38.44
C PHE A 5 -34.91 -59.48 -39.95
N ALA A 6 -35.32 -58.29 -40.38
CA ALA A 6 -34.55 -57.48 -41.34
C ALA A 6 -35.13 -56.05 -41.48
N PHE A 7 -34.22 -55.12 -41.76
CA PHE A 7 -34.38 -53.72 -42.18
C PHE A 7 -34.62 -52.66 -41.10
N LEU A 8 -33.52 -52.01 -40.69
CA LEU A 8 -33.56 -50.63 -40.23
C LEU A 8 -32.50 -49.80 -40.94
N MET A 9 -32.99 -48.69 -41.48
CA MET A 9 -32.38 -47.74 -42.39
C MET A 9 -31.12 -47.07 -41.86
N VAL A 10 -30.21 -46.83 -42.80
CA VAL A 10 -29.11 -45.87 -42.79
C VAL A 10 -29.60 -44.49 -42.31
N TRP A 11 -29.00 -43.96 -41.25
CA TRP A 11 -29.05 -42.53 -40.91
C TRP A 11 -27.63 -41.98 -40.87
N ALA A 12 -27.32 -41.14 -41.86
CA ALA A 12 -26.08 -40.39 -41.94
C ALA A 12 -26.07 -39.30 -40.86
N LEU A 13 -25.11 -39.40 -39.93
CA LEU A 13 -24.84 -38.37 -38.93
C LEU A 13 -24.18 -37.16 -39.61
N CYS A 14 -24.99 -36.15 -39.92
CA CYS A 14 -24.51 -34.79 -40.14
C CYS A 14 -23.95 -34.25 -38.82
N PHE A 15 -22.61 -34.29 -38.66
CA PHE A 15 -21.93 -33.47 -37.67
C PHE A 15 -22.00 -32.01 -38.12
N GLN A 16 -23.10 -31.33 -37.77
CA GLN A 16 -23.09 -29.87 -37.75
C GLN A 16 -22.16 -29.45 -36.61
N CYS A 17 -20.99 -28.94 -37.00
CA CYS A 17 -20.07 -28.25 -36.11
C CYS A 17 -20.80 -27.00 -35.59
N THR A 18 -21.50 -27.14 -34.46
CA THR A 18 -21.99 -26.00 -33.72
C THR A 18 -20.75 -25.27 -33.21
N LYS A 19 -20.45 -24.11 -33.80
CA LYS A 19 -19.55 -23.16 -33.15
C LYS A 19 -20.16 -22.90 -31.78
N VAL A 20 -19.52 -23.41 -30.73
CA VAL A 20 -19.83 -23.04 -29.36
C VAL A 20 -19.46 -21.57 -29.24
N GLN A 21 -20.40 -20.70 -29.56
CA GLN A 21 -20.30 -19.28 -29.29
C GLN A 21 -20.32 -19.17 -27.77
N GLY A 22 -19.19 -18.83 -27.16
CA GLY A 22 -19.08 -18.69 -25.71
C GLY A 22 -20.21 -17.80 -25.18
N GLN A 23 -20.84 -18.23 -24.08
CA GLN A 23 -22.04 -17.60 -23.51
C GLN A 23 -21.83 -16.17 -23.00
N GLN A 24 -20.60 -15.65 -23.01
CA GLN A 24 -20.27 -14.32 -22.48
C GLN A 24 -19.31 -13.55 -23.38
N PRO A 25 -19.39 -12.21 -23.40
CA PRO A 25 -18.40 -11.36 -24.04
C PRO A 25 -16.99 -11.65 -23.53
N SER A 26 -15.99 -11.55 -24.41
CA SER A 26 -14.59 -11.69 -24.01
C SER A 26 -14.22 -10.57 -23.02
N SER A 27 -13.84 -10.97 -21.80
CA SER A 27 -13.31 -10.03 -20.82
C SER A 27 -11.91 -9.57 -21.21
N PRO A 28 -11.57 -8.27 -21.13
CA PRO A 28 -10.19 -7.82 -21.31
C PRO A 28 -9.23 -8.47 -20.29
N LEU A 29 -9.73 -8.91 -19.14
CA LEU A 29 -8.95 -9.65 -18.14
C LEU A 29 -8.43 -11.00 -18.66
N ALA A 30 -9.09 -11.60 -19.65
CA ALA A 30 -8.62 -12.83 -20.27
C ALA A 30 -7.30 -12.59 -21.03
N SER A 31 -7.18 -11.46 -21.73
CA SER A 31 -5.94 -11.06 -22.39
C SER A 31 -4.82 -10.83 -21.37
N SER A 32 -5.10 -10.10 -20.28
CA SER A 32 -4.13 -9.89 -19.19
C SER A 32 -3.68 -11.19 -18.53
N PHE A 33 -4.57 -12.18 -18.38
CA PHE A 33 -4.20 -13.50 -17.85
C PHE A 33 -3.25 -14.26 -18.79
N LEU A 34 -3.50 -14.22 -20.09
CA LEU A 34 -2.61 -14.83 -21.08
C LEU A 34 -1.24 -14.14 -21.10
N GLU A 35 -1.22 -12.81 -21.05
CA GLU A 35 0.01 -12.03 -20.91
C GLU A 35 0.79 -12.43 -19.65
N TYR A 36 0.12 -12.54 -18.50
CA TYR A 36 0.72 -13.04 -17.27
C TYR A 36 1.35 -14.43 -17.45
N GLN A 37 0.67 -15.35 -18.13
CA GLN A 37 1.22 -16.69 -18.39
C GLN A 37 2.49 -16.63 -19.24
N GLU A 38 2.53 -15.79 -20.27
CA GLU A 38 3.72 -15.61 -21.12
C GLU A 38 4.86 -14.93 -20.36
N LEU A 39 4.58 -13.89 -19.57
CA LEU A 39 5.56 -13.24 -18.69
C LEU A 39 6.13 -14.23 -17.67
N LYS A 40 5.29 -15.08 -17.09
CA LYS A 40 5.73 -16.11 -16.13
C LYS A 40 6.61 -17.18 -16.77
N LYS A 41 6.38 -17.53 -18.04
CA LYS A 41 7.24 -18.48 -18.79
C LYS A 41 8.56 -17.86 -19.23
N SER A 42 8.54 -16.58 -19.59
CA SER A 42 9.67 -15.87 -20.19
C SER A 42 10.55 -15.11 -19.19
N THR A 43 10.08 -14.93 -17.95
CA THR A 43 10.81 -14.17 -16.93
C THR A 43 12.21 -14.74 -16.66
N PRO A 44 13.26 -13.92 -16.67
CA PRO A 44 14.62 -14.37 -16.37
C PRO A 44 14.80 -14.73 -14.89
N TYR A 45 13.89 -14.27 -14.01
CA TYR A 45 14.04 -14.42 -12.56
C TYR A 45 13.65 -15.81 -12.01
N ARG A 46 12.81 -16.57 -12.73
CA ARG A 46 12.40 -17.97 -12.41
C ARG A 46 12.03 -18.24 -10.94
N PHE A 47 11.42 -17.27 -10.26
CA PHE A 47 11.04 -17.42 -8.85
C PHE A 47 9.93 -18.46 -8.66
N GLN A 48 10.07 -19.26 -7.60
CA GLN A 48 8.98 -20.06 -7.05
C GLN A 48 8.55 -19.43 -5.73
N TRP A 49 7.28 -19.08 -5.62
CA TRP A 49 6.71 -18.54 -4.39
C TRP A 49 6.37 -19.70 -3.46
N GLU A 50 6.94 -19.66 -2.26
CA GLU A 50 6.64 -20.60 -1.18
C GLU A 50 5.80 -19.91 -0.11
N SER A 51 4.79 -20.60 0.41
CA SER A 51 3.99 -20.08 1.52
C SER A 51 4.76 -20.23 2.82
N LEU A 52 5.04 -19.11 3.50
CA LEU A 52 5.73 -19.07 4.80
C LEU A 52 4.76 -18.91 5.99
N GLY A 53 3.45 -18.99 5.74
CA GLY A 53 2.41 -18.75 6.76
C GLY A 53 2.08 -17.27 7.00
N PRO A 54 1.37 -16.94 8.10
CA PRO A 54 0.89 -17.86 9.15
C PRO A 54 -0.14 -18.87 8.62
N VAL A 55 -0.09 -20.10 9.12
CA VAL A 55 -0.90 -21.23 8.61
C VAL A 55 -2.19 -21.49 9.39
N LEU A 56 -2.35 -20.89 10.57
CA LEU A 56 -3.49 -21.15 11.47
C LEU A 56 -4.64 -20.14 11.30
N ASN A 57 -4.33 -18.86 11.12
CA ASN A 57 -5.31 -17.79 11.00
C ASN A 57 -4.91 -16.87 9.83
N SER A 58 -5.86 -16.49 8.99
CA SER A 58 -5.65 -15.52 7.92
C SER A 58 -6.33 -14.20 8.29
N ALA A 59 -5.58 -13.12 8.22
CA ALA A 59 -6.08 -11.75 8.20
C ALA A 59 -5.38 -10.99 7.07
N ARG A 60 -5.91 -9.83 6.70
CA ARG A 60 -5.27 -8.98 5.70
C ARG A 60 -3.99 -8.38 6.29
N VAL A 61 -2.86 -8.72 5.68
CA VAL A 61 -1.57 -8.09 5.95
C VAL A 61 -1.61 -6.68 5.36
N GLU A 62 -1.27 -5.69 6.17
CA GLU A 62 -1.15 -4.29 5.77
C GLU A 62 0.29 -3.96 5.40
N SER A 63 1.25 -4.44 6.20
CA SER A 63 2.68 -4.16 6.01
C SER A 63 3.53 -5.40 6.29
N VAL A 64 4.58 -5.57 5.50
CA VAL A 64 5.61 -6.60 5.69
C VAL A 64 6.96 -5.91 5.65
N GLN A 65 7.76 -6.11 6.69
CA GLN A 65 9.11 -5.57 6.78
C GLN A 65 10.11 -6.70 6.98
N ILE A 66 11.30 -6.57 6.40
CA ILE A 66 12.40 -7.52 6.54
C ILE A 66 13.60 -6.77 7.10
N ASP A 67 14.28 -7.37 8.06
CA ASP A 67 15.58 -6.85 8.51
C ASP A 67 16.64 -7.18 7.45
N GLU A 68 17.07 -6.18 6.68
CA GLU A 68 18.07 -6.36 5.61
C GLU A 68 19.39 -6.93 6.11
N SER A 69 19.76 -6.66 7.37
CA SER A 69 20.98 -7.20 7.99
C SER A 69 20.83 -8.65 8.45
N LYS A 70 19.58 -9.08 8.70
CA LYS A 70 19.21 -10.41 9.18
C LYS A 70 17.96 -10.91 8.44
N PRO A 71 18.04 -11.30 7.15
CA PRO A 71 16.86 -11.55 6.32
C PRO A 71 15.91 -12.66 6.80
N GLY A 72 16.36 -13.53 7.71
CA GLY A 72 15.48 -14.49 8.40
C GLY A 72 14.54 -13.85 9.45
N THR A 73 14.73 -12.56 9.74
CA THR A 73 13.85 -11.75 10.60
C THR A 73 12.85 -10.98 9.76
N ILE A 74 11.58 -11.34 9.91
CA ILE A 74 10.48 -10.77 9.12
C ILE A 74 9.37 -10.34 10.08
N TYR A 75 8.74 -9.22 9.76
CA TYR A 75 7.63 -8.65 10.49
C TYR A 75 6.41 -8.62 9.57
N ALA A 76 5.26 -9.05 10.07
CA ALA A 76 3.99 -9.01 9.36
C ALA A 76 2.95 -8.31 10.24
N ALA A 77 2.52 -7.13 9.80
CA ALA A 77 1.50 -6.32 10.46
C ALA A 77 0.14 -6.57 9.82
N PHE A 78 -0.87 -6.83 10.64
CA PHE A 78 -2.22 -7.11 10.17
C PHE A 78 -3.17 -5.99 10.56
N GLY A 79 -4.04 -5.62 9.62
CA GLY A 79 -5.07 -4.63 9.87
C GLY A 79 -6.06 -5.01 10.98
N SER A 80 -6.28 -6.31 11.20
CA SER A 80 -7.09 -6.80 12.33
C SER A 80 -6.50 -8.08 12.90
N GLY A 81 -5.23 -8.01 13.29
CA GLY A 81 -4.51 -9.21 13.73
C GLY A 81 -3.17 -8.95 14.42
N ASN A 82 -2.89 -7.73 14.86
CA ASN A 82 -1.67 -7.36 15.57
C ASN A 82 -0.37 -7.46 14.72
N LEU A 83 0.80 -7.27 15.35
CA LEU A 83 2.13 -7.37 14.74
C LEU A 83 2.80 -8.70 15.11
N TRP A 84 3.23 -9.43 14.09
CA TRP A 84 3.93 -10.70 14.22
C TRP A 84 5.36 -10.60 13.73
N LYS A 85 6.26 -11.32 14.40
CA LYS A 85 7.69 -11.41 14.07
C LYS A 85 8.12 -12.87 13.97
N THR A 86 8.92 -13.17 12.97
CA THR A 86 9.72 -14.40 12.88
C THR A 86 11.20 -14.03 12.92
N VAL A 87 12.04 -14.96 13.36
CA VAL A 87 13.52 -14.87 13.30
C VAL A 87 14.13 -16.11 12.64
N ASP A 88 13.28 -17.00 12.11
CA ASP A 88 13.64 -18.30 11.56
C ASP A 88 13.06 -18.52 10.16
N ASN A 89 13.04 -17.47 9.33
CA ASN A 89 12.56 -17.48 7.94
C ASN A 89 11.08 -17.86 7.80
N GLY A 90 10.26 -17.50 8.78
CA GLY A 90 8.81 -17.75 8.77
C GLY A 90 8.39 -19.12 9.28
N LEU A 91 9.30 -19.94 9.81
CA LEU A 91 8.95 -21.24 10.40
C LEU A 91 8.11 -21.08 11.67
N LYS A 92 8.42 -20.05 12.49
CA LYS A 92 7.66 -19.69 13.69
C LYS A 92 7.43 -18.20 13.76
N TRP A 93 6.26 -17.83 14.26
CA TRP A 93 5.82 -16.44 14.42
C TRP A 93 5.42 -16.17 15.86
N LYS A 94 5.91 -15.06 16.42
CA LYS A 94 5.59 -14.53 17.76
C LYS A 94 4.85 -13.20 17.57
N ALA A 95 3.71 -13.02 18.24
CA ALA A 95 3.10 -11.70 18.34
C ALA A 95 3.93 -10.82 19.29
N ILE A 96 4.26 -9.60 18.87
CA ILE A 96 5.21 -8.71 19.57
C ILE A 96 4.64 -7.33 19.91
N PHE A 97 3.36 -7.10 19.63
CA PHE A 97 2.65 -5.88 20.00
C PHE A 97 1.39 -6.23 20.80
N GLU A 98 1.54 -7.22 21.67
CA GLU A 98 0.52 -7.59 22.65
C GLU A 98 0.49 -6.54 23.79
N ASP A 99 -0.59 -6.55 24.58
CA ASP A 99 -0.79 -5.66 25.73
C ASP A 99 -0.91 -4.16 25.42
N GLN A 100 -1.22 -3.82 24.17
CA GLN A 100 -1.55 -2.44 23.76
C GLN A 100 -3.07 -2.27 23.58
N PRO A 101 -3.61 -1.05 23.77
CA PRO A 101 -5.06 -0.80 23.69
C PRO A 101 -5.60 -0.76 22.25
N VAL A 102 -4.83 -1.24 21.27
CA VAL A 102 -5.18 -1.22 19.84
C VAL A 102 -4.78 -2.53 19.16
N LEU A 103 -5.65 -3.02 18.29
CA LEU A 103 -5.45 -4.27 17.55
C LEU A 103 -5.13 -4.04 16.06
N GLY A 104 -5.65 -2.95 15.49
CA GLY A 104 -5.49 -2.65 14.09
C GLY A 104 -4.19 -1.90 13.84
N ILE A 105 -3.45 -2.35 12.83
CA ILE A 105 -2.19 -1.73 12.40
C ILE A 105 -2.38 -1.22 10.97
N GLY A 106 -2.03 0.02 10.74
CA GLY A 106 -2.03 0.65 9.41
C GLY A 106 -0.72 0.39 8.69
N ASP A 107 0.40 0.59 9.37
CA ASP A 107 1.74 0.36 8.84
C ASP A 107 2.78 0.15 9.96
N ILE A 108 3.92 -0.44 9.59
CA ILE A 108 5.15 -0.48 10.39
C ILE A 108 6.36 -0.11 9.53
N ALA A 109 7.33 0.57 10.13
CA ALA A 109 8.60 0.90 9.50
C ALA A 109 9.78 0.53 10.39
N LEU A 110 10.71 -0.26 9.86
CA LEU A 110 12.02 -0.47 10.46
C LEU A 110 12.92 0.71 10.07
N ALA A 111 13.66 1.28 11.02
CA ALA A 111 14.64 2.30 10.67
C ALA A 111 15.79 1.68 9.86
N PRO A 112 16.11 2.19 8.64
CA PRO A 112 17.17 1.59 7.82
C PRO A 112 18.55 1.62 8.48
N SER A 113 18.80 2.62 9.32
CA SER A 113 20.05 2.76 10.09
C SER A 113 20.16 1.82 11.29
N ASN A 114 19.05 1.30 11.80
CA ASN A 114 19.00 0.39 12.94
C ASN A 114 17.66 -0.35 13.02
N SER A 115 17.64 -1.62 12.63
CA SER A 115 16.43 -2.46 12.59
C SER A 115 15.81 -2.80 13.95
N ASN A 116 16.47 -2.47 15.06
CA ASN A 116 15.85 -2.55 16.39
C ASN A 116 14.88 -1.38 16.66
N ILE A 117 14.98 -0.29 15.88
CA ILE A 117 14.08 0.83 15.99
C ILE A 117 12.93 0.61 15.03
N ILE A 118 11.72 0.53 15.58
CA ILE A 118 10.49 0.24 14.84
C ILE A 118 9.49 1.34 15.16
N TYR A 119 8.92 1.95 14.12
CA TYR A 119 7.70 2.74 14.25
C TYR A 119 6.51 1.89 13.85
N LEU A 120 5.42 2.01 14.59
CA LEU A 120 4.16 1.34 14.33
C LEU A 120 3.04 2.37 14.32
N GLY A 121 2.28 2.37 13.24
CA GLY A 121 1.09 3.20 13.07
C GLY A 121 -0.16 2.38 13.27
N SER A 122 -0.98 2.77 14.25
CA SER A 122 -2.23 2.05 14.52
C SER A 122 -3.37 2.51 13.60
N GLY A 123 -4.36 1.63 13.43
CA GLY A 123 -5.57 1.84 12.64
C GLY A 123 -5.42 1.40 11.19
N GLU A 124 -6.34 0.55 10.73
CA GLU A 124 -6.33 -0.02 9.38
C GLU A 124 -6.29 1.06 8.29
N SER A 125 -5.50 0.83 7.25
CA SER A 125 -5.29 1.81 6.18
C SER A 125 -6.39 1.79 5.11
N LEU A 126 -7.12 0.67 5.01
CA LEU A 126 -8.11 0.44 3.97
C LEU A 126 -9.49 0.97 4.34
N ARG A 127 -9.88 2.10 3.76
CA ARG A 127 -11.26 2.59 3.82
C ARG A 127 -12.20 1.67 3.04
N LYS A 128 -13.11 1.01 3.74
CA LYS A 128 -14.14 0.16 3.11
C LYS A 128 -15.43 0.98 2.96
N SER A 129 -16.00 1.04 1.76
CA SER A 129 -17.18 1.88 1.49
C SER A 129 -18.41 1.53 2.33
N ARG A 130 -18.55 0.27 2.79
CA ARG A 130 -19.74 -0.23 3.50
C ARG A 130 -19.43 -1.00 4.78
N ASN A 131 -18.16 -1.15 5.14
CA ASN A 131 -17.74 -1.96 6.29
C ASN A 131 -16.93 -1.12 7.27
N PHE A 132 -16.93 -1.55 8.52
CA PHE A 132 -16.07 -1.01 9.55
C PHE A 132 -14.58 -1.24 9.20
N THR A 133 -13.76 -0.24 9.50
CA THR A 133 -12.31 -0.22 9.39
C THR A 133 -11.83 0.17 10.79
N MET A 134 -11.02 -0.70 11.41
CA MET A 134 -10.62 -0.53 12.80
C MET A 134 -9.81 0.76 12.97
N PRO A 135 -10.23 1.70 13.83
CA PRO A 135 -9.41 2.86 14.16
C PRO A 135 -8.26 2.46 15.08
N GLY A 136 -7.21 3.27 15.05
CA GLY A 136 -6.09 3.26 15.97
C GLY A 136 -6.11 4.48 16.89
N ASN A 137 -5.04 4.63 17.65
CA ASN A 137 -4.83 5.70 18.61
C ASN A 137 -3.45 6.35 18.48
N GLY A 138 -2.87 6.36 17.27
CA GLY A 138 -1.60 7.04 16.98
C GLY A 138 -0.41 6.12 16.73
N ILE A 139 0.77 6.67 17.03
CA ILE A 139 2.08 6.06 16.74
C ILE A 139 2.65 5.42 17.99
N TYR A 140 3.32 4.28 17.80
CA TYR A 140 4.15 3.64 18.80
C TYR A 140 5.56 3.50 18.26
N ARG A 141 6.53 3.50 19.18
CA ARG A 141 7.93 3.27 18.86
C ARG A 141 8.53 2.21 19.78
N SER A 142 9.28 1.29 19.20
CA SER A 142 10.16 0.36 19.90
C SER A 142 11.61 0.68 19.59
N ASN A 143 12.49 0.49 20.57
CA ASN A 143 13.95 0.66 20.43
C ASN A 143 14.73 -0.65 20.63
N ASP A 144 14.03 -1.77 20.85
CA ASP A 144 14.58 -3.07 21.20
C ASP A 144 14.05 -4.20 20.29
N GLY A 145 13.65 -3.84 19.06
CA GLY A 145 13.20 -4.80 18.06
C GLY A 145 11.80 -5.36 18.34
N GLY A 146 10.98 -4.59 19.05
CA GLY A 146 9.58 -4.89 19.34
C GLY A 146 9.35 -5.63 20.66
N GLU A 147 10.31 -5.64 21.59
CA GLU A 147 10.09 -6.26 22.91
C GLU A 147 9.37 -5.28 23.86
N THR A 148 9.64 -3.97 23.74
CA THR A 148 8.90 -2.91 24.44
C THR A 148 8.47 -1.81 23.49
N TRP A 149 7.37 -1.13 23.85
CA TRP A 149 6.73 -0.09 23.05
C TRP A 149 6.41 1.14 23.89
N LYS A 150 6.68 2.31 23.30
CA LYS A 150 6.28 3.62 23.82
C LYS A 150 5.24 4.21 22.89
N HIS A 151 4.12 4.69 23.44
CA HIS A 151 3.17 5.51 22.67
C HIS A 151 3.76 6.91 22.45
N CYS A 152 3.70 7.37 21.21
CA CYS A 152 4.44 8.52 20.69
C CYS A 152 3.52 9.59 20.09
N GLY A 153 2.24 9.65 20.50
CA GLY A 153 1.32 10.70 20.07
C GLY A 153 0.58 10.41 18.76
N LEU A 154 0.06 11.48 18.13
CA LEU A 154 -0.89 11.45 17.01
C LEU A 154 -2.20 10.71 17.36
N ASP A 155 -2.72 10.95 18.56
CA ASP A 155 -3.83 10.21 19.18
C ASP A 155 -5.13 10.25 18.38
N ASP A 156 -5.38 11.36 17.66
CA ASP A 156 -6.55 11.56 16.80
C ASP A 156 -6.25 11.30 15.31
N SER A 157 -5.18 10.56 15.00
CA SER A 157 -4.85 10.16 13.62
C SER A 157 -5.84 9.15 13.05
N TRP A 158 -6.37 8.26 13.91
CA TRP A 158 -7.27 7.12 13.65
C TRP A 158 -6.77 6.08 12.64
N HIS A 159 -6.19 6.48 11.52
CA HIS A 159 -5.76 5.60 10.45
C HIS A 159 -4.43 6.11 9.91
N ILE A 160 -3.37 5.35 10.18
CA ILE A 160 -2.05 5.59 9.60
C ILE A 160 -2.00 4.90 8.24
N GLY A 161 -1.60 5.66 7.21
CA GLY A 161 -1.46 5.17 5.85
C GLY A 161 -0.12 4.51 5.61
N GLU A 162 0.96 5.22 5.97
CA GLU A 162 2.35 4.83 5.71
C GLU A 162 3.28 5.58 6.68
N ILE A 163 4.41 4.97 7.04
CA ILE A 163 5.49 5.56 7.82
C ILE A 163 6.80 5.41 7.05
N ALA A 164 7.50 6.52 6.85
CA ALA A 164 8.85 6.52 6.28
C ALA A 164 9.86 7.03 7.31
N VAL A 165 10.94 6.27 7.52
CA VAL A 165 12.02 6.63 8.45
C VAL A 165 13.26 7.04 7.66
N HIS A 166 13.91 8.12 8.11
CA HIS A 166 15.11 8.64 7.46
C HIS A 166 16.23 7.58 7.43
N PRO A 167 16.95 7.41 6.30
CA PRO A 167 17.80 6.25 6.09
C PRO A 167 19.03 6.20 7.00
N THR A 168 19.48 7.35 7.52
CA THR A 168 20.67 7.42 8.39
C THR A 168 20.38 7.92 9.80
N ASP A 169 19.16 8.40 10.09
CA ASP A 169 18.80 8.94 11.41
C ASP A 169 17.43 8.40 11.83
N PRO A 170 17.37 7.48 12.81
CA PRO A 170 16.12 6.84 13.19
C PRO A 170 15.19 7.76 14.01
N ASN A 171 15.60 8.98 14.35
CA ASN A 171 14.76 9.96 15.04
C ASN A 171 13.96 10.84 14.08
N ILE A 172 14.32 10.84 12.79
CA ILE A 172 13.58 11.55 11.75
C ILE A 172 12.64 10.56 11.07
N ALA A 173 11.34 10.82 11.20
CA ALA A 173 10.31 10.03 10.54
C ALA A 173 9.18 10.93 10.02
N VAL A 174 8.55 10.47 8.94
CA VAL A 174 7.42 11.13 8.29
C VAL A 174 6.26 10.14 8.24
N VAL A 175 5.07 10.60 8.58
CA VAL A 175 3.88 9.76 8.74
C VAL A 175 2.75 10.31 7.87
N ALA A 176 2.20 9.46 7.02
CA ALA A 176 0.99 9.74 6.28
C ALA A 176 -0.24 9.40 7.14
N VAL A 177 -1.02 10.41 7.51
CA VAL A 177 -2.22 10.27 8.35
C VAL A 177 -3.48 10.47 7.51
N MET A 178 -4.35 9.46 7.48
CA MET A 178 -5.60 9.53 6.72
C MET A 178 -6.74 10.22 7.46
N GLY A 179 -6.69 10.27 8.80
CA GLY A 179 -7.76 10.83 9.64
C GLY A 179 -9.04 10.01 9.57
N HIS A 180 -10.16 10.60 9.96
CA HIS A 180 -11.42 9.87 10.10
C HIS A 180 -12.04 9.53 8.75
N PHE A 181 -12.35 8.26 8.49
CA PHE A 181 -12.94 7.85 7.21
C PHE A 181 -14.43 8.19 7.03
N TRP A 182 -15.17 8.42 8.13
CA TRP A 182 -16.62 8.65 8.12
C TRP A 182 -17.05 9.99 8.71
N SER A 183 -16.10 10.82 9.13
CA SER A 183 -16.32 12.20 9.54
C SER A 183 -15.20 13.08 9.02
N THR A 184 -15.33 14.39 9.18
CA THR A 184 -14.27 15.33 8.84
C THR A 184 -13.45 15.64 10.10
N ASN A 185 -12.14 15.79 9.97
CA ASN A 185 -11.25 16.18 11.05
C ASN A 185 -10.04 16.97 10.50
N GLU A 186 -9.35 17.71 11.36
CA GLU A 186 -8.13 18.44 10.95
C GLU A 186 -6.87 17.59 11.12
N ASN A 187 -6.93 16.52 11.94
CA ASN A 187 -5.81 15.63 12.23
C ASN A 187 -5.60 14.59 11.13
N ARG A 188 -5.17 15.07 9.95
CA ARG A 188 -4.94 14.30 8.72
C ARG A 188 -3.99 15.07 7.82
N GLY A 189 -3.23 14.37 7.00
CA GLY A 189 -2.13 14.96 6.23
C GLY A 189 -0.80 14.31 6.60
N VAL A 190 0.30 15.02 6.36
CA VAL A 190 1.65 14.51 6.65
C VAL A 190 2.15 15.14 7.94
N TYR A 191 2.62 14.28 8.85
CA TYR A 191 3.28 14.68 10.08
C TYR A 191 4.75 14.29 10.03
N ARG A 192 5.62 15.11 10.60
CA ARG A 192 7.05 14.84 10.70
C ARG A 192 7.53 14.96 12.13
N THR A 193 8.41 14.05 12.54
CA THR A 193 9.18 14.17 13.79
C THR A 193 10.66 14.29 13.45
N LEU A 194 11.39 15.01 14.30
CA LEU A 194 12.85 15.13 14.27
C LEU A 194 13.51 14.60 15.56
N ASP A 195 12.72 14.13 16.52
CA ASP A 195 13.14 13.73 17.87
C ASP A 195 12.65 12.33 18.25
N GLY A 196 12.31 11.51 17.26
CA GLY A 196 11.92 10.13 17.48
C GLY A 196 10.48 9.94 17.98
N GLY A 197 9.60 10.89 17.65
CA GLY A 197 8.19 10.89 18.02
C GLY A 197 7.92 11.45 19.42
N GLU A 198 8.80 12.29 19.96
CA GLU A 198 8.50 13.08 21.16
C GLU A 198 7.63 14.29 20.78
N THR A 199 7.88 14.90 19.63
CA THR A 199 7.06 15.94 19.02
C THR A 199 6.79 15.67 17.55
N TRP A 200 5.68 16.23 17.05
CA TRP A 200 5.23 16.11 15.67
C TRP A 200 4.84 17.46 15.09
N GLU A 201 5.35 17.75 13.90
CA GLU A 201 5.01 18.90 13.08
C GLU A 201 4.00 18.50 12.00
N HIS A 202 2.90 19.25 11.86
CA HIS A 202 1.93 19.04 10.78
C HIS A 202 2.40 19.77 9.51
N VAL A 203 3.13 19.07 8.65
CA VAL A 203 3.91 19.67 7.55
C VAL A 203 3.17 19.73 6.20
N LEU A 204 2.10 18.95 6.02
CA LEU A 204 1.23 19.03 4.84
C LEU A 204 -0.22 18.80 5.23
N TYR A 205 -1.06 19.81 5.00
CA TYR A 205 -2.50 19.78 5.20
C TYR A 205 -3.20 20.34 3.96
N VAL A 206 -4.33 19.74 3.57
CA VAL A 206 -5.14 20.20 2.43
C VAL A 206 -6.49 20.73 2.90
N ASP A 207 -7.31 19.85 3.50
CA ASP A 207 -8.60 20.20 4.10
C ASP A 207 -9.09 19.10 5.06
N LYS A 208 -10.30 19.27 5.61
CA LYS A 208 -10.87 18.33 6.60
C LYS A 208 -11.35 16.99 6.02
N LYS A 209 -11.22 16.78 4.70
CA LYS A 209 -11.68 15.60 3.95
C LYS A 209 -10.55 14.83 3.28
N THR A 210 -9.37 15.45 3.20
CA THR A 210 -8.21 14.95 2.45
C THR A 210 -7.09 14.58 3.42
N GLY A 211 -6.72 13.30 3.45
CA GLY A 211 -5.65 12.78 4.31
C GLY A 211 -4.49 12.26 3.47
N ALA A 212 -3.34 12.05 4.09
CA ALA A 212 -2.21 11.43 3.40
C ALA A 212 -2.34 9.90 3.48
N ASN A 213 -2.20 9.20 2.36
CA ASN A 213 -2.30 7.73 2.33
C ASN A 213 -0.98 7.01 2.08
N ASP A 214 0.05 7.72 1.63
CA ASP A 214 1.37 7.19 1.31
C ASP A 214 2.41 8.30 1.46
N VAL A 215 3.62 7.94 1.90
CA VAL A 215 4.78 8.81 1.94
C VAL A 215 6.06 7.98 1.78
N VAL A 216 6.95 8.43 0.90
CA VAL A 216 8.24 7.78 0.66
C VAL A 216 9.38 8.80 0.73
N ILE A 217 10.48 8.39 1.38
CA ILE A 217 11.74 9.15 1.45
C ILE A 217 12.70 8.53 0.44
N SER A 218 13.36 9.36 -0.38
CA SER A 218 14.42 8.83 -1.23
C SER A 218 15.64 8.41 -0.41
N HIS A 219 16.08 7.16 -0.61
CA HIS A 219 17.27 6.64 0.05
C HIS A 219 18.56 7.36 -0.39
N SER A 220 18.63 7.79 -1.66
CA SER A 220 19.83 8.42 -2.23
C SER A 220 19.93 9.93 -1.94
N ASP A 221 18.80 10.60 -1.67
CA ASP A 221 18.76 11.97 -1.16
C ASP A 221 17.52 12.17 -0.27
N PRO A 222 17.66 12.06 1.06
CA PRO A 222 16.52 12.14 1.98
C PRO A 222 15.83 13.50 2.03
N ASN A 223 16.39 14.54 1.41
CA ASN A 223 15.67 15.81 1.26
C ASN A 223 14.51 15.69 0.28
N ILE A 224 14.60 14.74 -0.67
CA ILE A 224 13.58 14.47 -1.66
C ILE A 224 12.61 13.44 -1.11
N MET A 225 11.36 13.86 -0.95
CA MET A 225 10.27 13.02 -0.46
C MET A 225 9.03 13.20 -1.33
N TYR A 226 8.22 12.14 -1.41
CA TYR A 226 6.94 12.16 -2.12
C TYR A 226 5.84 11.74 -1.17
N ALA A 227 4.71 12.44 -1.20
CA ALA A 227 3.52 12.09 -0.43
C ALA A 227 2.30 12.09 -1.32
N SER A 228 1.35 11.19 -1.06
CA SER A 228 0.05 11.20 -1.71
C SER A 228 -1.03 11.64 -0.75
N MET A 229 -1.80 12.63 -1.20
CA MET A 229 -3.00 13.10 -0.54
C MET A 229 -4.22 12.48 -1.22
N TRP A 230 -5.18 12.03 -0.43
CA TRP A 230 -6.37 11.31 -0.86
C TRP A 230 -7.62 11.89 -0.19
N GLU A 231 -8.53 12.42 -1.01
CA GLU A 231 -9.84 12.87 -0.55
C GLU A 231 -10.74 11.65 -0.29
N ASN A 232 -10.78 11.23 0.98
CA ASN A 232 -11.36 9.97 1.42
C ASN A 232 -12.68 10.17 2.19
N ASN A 233 -13.27 11.37 2.15
CA ASN A 233 -14.57 11.67 2.76
C ASN A 233 -15.42 12.60 1.87
N PRO A 234 -16.70 12.30 1.61
CA PRO A 234 -17.42 11.07 1.99
C PRO A 234 -17.12 9.89 1.05
N GLY A 235 -16.45 10.16 -0.08
CA GLY A 235 -16.14 9.19 -1.12
C GLY A 235 -14.82 8.44 -0.92
N VAL A 236 -14.36 7.79 -1.98
CA VAL A 236 -13.02 7.19 -2.09
C VAL A 236 -12.21 7.87 -3.20
N SER A 237 -12.64 9.05 -3.61
CA SER A 237 -12.00 9.89 -4.63
C SER A 237 -12.48 11.33 -4.46
N GLY A 238 -11.69 12.28 -4.96
CA GLY A 238 -12.05 13.69 -4.97
C GLY A 238 -10.99 14.56 -5.63
N SER A 239 -11.34 15.81 -5.88
CA SER A 239 -10.52 16.75 -6.65
C SER A 239 -9.24 17.18 -5.91
N ASN A 240 -9.20 16.97 -4.59
CA ASN A 240 -8.02 17.26 -3.78
C ASN A 240 -7.01 16.10 -3.72
N SER A 241 -7.33 14.93 -4.27
CA SER A 241 -6.37 13.83 -4.37
C SER A 241 -5.23 14.21 -5.32
N ALA A 242 -3.99 14.17 -4.84
CA ALA A 242 -2.82 14.60 -5.60
C ALA A 242 -1.51 14.11 -4.96
N ILE A 243 -0.42 14.22 -5.72
CA ILE A 243 0.93 13.93 -5.25
C ILE A 243 1.60 15.25 -4.86
N TYR A 244 2.40 15.21 -3.80
CA TYR A 244 3.18 16.33 -3.32
C TYR A 244 4.65 15.91 -3.22
N VAL A 245 5.54 16.88 -3.45
CA VAL A 245 6.99 16.67 -3.42
C VAL A 245 7.60 17.66 -2.43
N SER A 246 8.48 17.15 -1.58
CA SER A 246 9.36 17.96 -0.75
C SER A 246 10.78 17.88 -1.30
N ALA A 247 11.52 18.98 -1.17
CA ALA A 247 12.95 19.08 -1.49
C ALA A 247 13.78 19.61 -0.31
N ASP A 248 13.20 19.61 0.89
CA ASP A 248 13.79 20.17 2.12
C ASP A 248 13.55 19.24 3.32
N GLY A 249 13.54 17.94 3.08
CA GLY A 249 13.42 16.92 4.12
C GLY A 249 12.03 16.88 4.77
N GLY A 250 10.99 17.20 4.01
CA GLY A 250 9.60 17.21 4.45
C GLY A 250 9.18 18.45 5.23
N ALA A 251 9.97 19.54 5.20
CA ALA A 251 9.62 20.78 5.90
C ALA A 251 8.53 21.56 5.14
N SER A 252 8.59 21.53 3.82
CA SER A 252 7.58 22.08 2.93
C SER A 252 7.30 21.15 1.75
N TRP A 253 6.10 21.30 1.19
CA TRP A 253 5.57 20.40 0.17
C TRP A 253 4.93 21.19 -0.96
N LYS A 254 5.26 20.83 -2.20
CA LYS A 254 4.68 21.42 -3.41
C LYS A 254 3.82 20.38 -4.13
N LYS A 255 2.61 20.77 -4.53
CA LYS A 255 1.71 19.91 -5.30
C LYS A 255 2.34 19.62 -6.67
N SER A 256 2.50 18.35 -7.03
CA SER A 256 2.95 17.91 -8.35
C SER A 256 1.76 17.34 -9.13
N VAL A 257 1.35 18.05 -10.18
CA VAL A 257 0.15 17.69 -10.99
C VAL A 257 0.45 17.49 -12.47
N ASN A 258 1.69 17.71 -12.90
CA ASN A 258 2.07 17.60 -14.30
C ASN A 258 2.19 16.13 -14.71
N GLY A 259 1.64 15.78 -15.88
CA GLY A 259 1.72 14.42 -16.43
C GLY A 259 0.83 13.37 -15.77
N PHE A 260 -0.15 13.79 -14.95
CA PHE A 260 -0.96 12.89 -14.13
C PHE A 260 -2.46 13.25 -14.16
N PRO A 261 -3.40 12.28 -14.14
CA PRO A 261 -4.84 12.55 -14.11
C PRO A 261 -5.29 13.42 -12.93
N GLN A 262 -6.23 14.33 -13.18
CA GLN A 262 -6.77 15.23 -12.17
C GLN A 262 -8.30 15.21 -12.16
N GLY A 263 -8.88 15.66 -11.05
CA GLY A 263 -10.32 15.87 -10.91
C GLY A 263 -11.00 14.92 -9.93
N PRO A 264 -12.35 14.88 -9.91
CA PRO A 264 -13.12 14.29 -8.82
C PRO A 264 -13.07 12.76 -8.77
N LYS A 265 -12.49 12.13 -9.80
CA LYS A 265 -12.40 10.68 -9.96
C LYS A 265 -11.05 10.10 -9.53
N ILE A 266 -10.14 10.93 -9.01
CA ILE A 266 -8.83 10.46 -8.53
C ILE A 266 -8.96 9.90 -7.11
N GLY A 267 -8.67 8.61 -6.98
CA GLY A 267 -8.72 7.85 -5.73
C GLY A 267 -7.37 7.78 -5.02
N ARG A 268 -7.15 6.66 -4.33
CA ARG A 268 -5.92 6.38 -3.56
C ARG A 268 -4.73 6.26 -4.52
N ILE A 269 -3.56 6.75 -4.08
CA ILE A 269 -2.32 6.74 -4.87
C ILE A 269 -1.23 6.06 -4.06
N GLY A 270 -0.63 5.01 -4.62
CA GLY A 270 0.58 4.37 -4.09
C GLY A 270 1.83 4.93 -4.74
N LEU A 271 2.91 5.08 -3.99
CA LEU A 271 4.16 5.70 -4.41
C LEU A 271 5.35 4.75 -4.23
N ALA A 272 6.31 4.84 -5.13
CA ALA A 272 7.63 4.21 -4.96
C ALA A 272 8.70 5.11 -5.56
N VAL A 273 9.78 5.36 -4.83
CA VAL A 273 10.93 6.13 -5.32
C VAL A 273 12.10 5.20 -5.62
N SER A 274 12.85 5.49 -6.69
CA SER A 274 14.03 4.72 -7.04
C SER A 274 15.08 4.84 -5.94
N TYR A 275 15.64 3.70 -5.55
CA TYR A 275 16.68 3.63 -4.53
C TYR A 275 17.92 4.48 -4.89
N SER A 276 18.31 4.51 -6.16
CA SER A 276 19.53 5.17 -6.65
C SER A 276 19.31 6.53 -7.32
N ASN A 277 18.06 6.91 -7.61
CA ASN A 277 17.77 8.20 -8.24
C ASN A 277 16.58 8.86 -7.53
N PRO A 278 16.79 9.92 -6.75
CA PRO A 278 15.73 10.56 -5.99
C PRO A 278 14.67 11.21 -6.87
N LEU A 279 14.98 11.53 -8.13
CA LEU A 279 14.09 12.20 -9.06
C LEU A 279 13.27 11.23 -9.93
N LYS A 280 13.40 9.93 -9.68
CA LYS A 280 12.67 8.90 -10.40
C LYS A 280 11.74 8.18 -9.44
N ALA A 281 10.48 8.59 -9.44
CA ALA A 281 9.43 7.91 -8.68
C ALA A 281 8.34 7.38 -9.61
N TYR A 282 7.51 6.51 -9.06
CA TYR A 282 6.41 5.83 -9.72
C TYR A 282 5.17 6.01 -8.88
N ALA A 283 4.04 6.29 -9.52
CA ALA A 283 2.74 6.40 -8.85
C ALA A 283 1.76 5.39 -9.45
N LEU A 284 1.18 4.52 -8.61
CA LEU A 284 0.06 3.65 -8.97
C LEU A 284 -1.24 4.28 -8.48
N VAL A 285 -2.18 4.50 -9.39
CA VAL A 285 -3.31 5.39 -9.11
C VAL A 285 -4.64 4.72 -9.36
N ASP A 286 -5.54 4.79 -8.38
CA ASP A 286 -6.96 4.48 -8.59
C ASP A 286 -7.62 5.61 -9.40
N ASN A 287 -7.66 5.44 -10.72
CA ASN A 287 -8.30 6.37 -11.64
C ASN A 287 -9.73 5.88 -11.93
N ARG A 288 -10.72 6.52 -11.33
CA ARG A 288 -12.14 6.11 -11.49
C ARG A 288 -12.78 6.73 -12.74
N GLY A 289 -11.96 7.28 -13.64
CA GLY A 289 -12.30 7.75 -14.99
C GLY A 289 -12.70 6.63 -15.93
N GLU A 290 -13.13 6.98 -17.15
CA GLU A 290 -13.65 6.02 -18.13
C GLU A 290 -12.56 5.37 -19.00
N GLU A 291 -11.33 5.88 -18.99
CA GLU A 291 -10.29 5.47 -19.95
C GLU A 291 -9.28 4.45 -19.41
N ALA A 292 -9.00 4.42 -18.09
CA ALA A 292 -8.18 3.39 -17.45
C ALA A 292 -8.36 3.41 -15.93
N SER A 293 -8.56 2.24 -15.30
CA SER A 293 -8.90 2.17 -13.87
C SER A 293 -7.70 2.25 -12.92
N ALA A 294 -6.53 1.78 -13.35
CA ALA A 294 -5.28 1.93 -12.60
C ALA A 294 -4.06 1.95 -13.52
N GLU A 295 -3.20 2.95 -13.36
CA GLU A 295 -2.01 3.16 -14.20
C GLU A 295 -0.80 3.54 -13.36
N VAL A 296 0.39 3.22 -13.89
CA VAL A 296 1.68 3.59 -13.31
C VAL A 296 2.23 4.80 -14.06
N TYR A 297 2.44 5.90 -13.35
CA TYR A 297 2.98 7.13 -13.91
C TYR A 297 4.43 7.33 -13.45
N PRO A 298 5.38 7.60 -14.35
CA PRO A 298 6.69 8.08 -13.95
C PRO A 298 6.54 9.51 -13.42
N LEU A 299 6.95 9.71 -12.16
CA LEU A 299 7.19 11.03 -11.62
C LEU A 299 8.60 11.42 -12.05
N CYS A 300 8.69 12.08 -13.19
CA CYS A 300 9.92 12.68 -13.70
C CYS A 300 9.56 14.11 -14.05
N GLU A 301 10.08 15.06 -13.27
CA GLU A 301 10.65 16.33 -13.74
C GLU A 301 10.78 17.30 -12.56
N VAL A 302 12.03 17.63 -12.23
CA VAL A 302 12.41 18.98 -11.84
C VAL A 302 12.27 19.86 -13.10
N CYS A 303 11.04 20.05 -13.57
CA CYS A 303 10.71 21.14 -14.46
C CYS A 303 10.13 22.22 -13.55
N ASP A 304 10.85 23.35 -13.49
CA ASP A 304 10.61 24.53 -12.67
C ASP A 304 11.31 24.62 -11.30
N PHE A 305 12.53 24.08 -11.18
CA PHE A 305 13.53 24.68 -10.29
C PHE A 305 14.57 25.46 -11.10
N VAL A 306 14.13 26.52 -11.78
CA VAL A 306 14.98 27.69 -12.03
C VAL A 306 14.46 28.78 -11.09
N ALA A 307 15.03 28.84 -9.89
CA ALA A 307 14.96 30.04 -9.07
C ALA A 307 16.11 30.96 -9.50
N TYR A 308 15.79 32.17 -9.93
CA TYR A 308 16.69 33.31 -9.81
C TYR A 308 16.80 33.70 -8.33
#